data_AF-A0A673JQK9-F1
#
_entry.id   AF-A0A673JQK9-F1
#
_cell.length_a   1.000
_cell.length_b   1.000
_cell.length_c   1.000
_cell.angle_alpha   90.00
_cell.angle_beta   90.00
_cell.angle_gamma   90.00
#
_symmetry.space_group_name_H-M   'P 1'
#
loop_
_entity.id
_entity.type
_entity.pdbx_description
1 polymer ?
#
loop_
_entity_poly.entity_id
_entity_poly.type
_entity_poly.pdbx_seq_one_letter_code
_entity_poly.pdbx_strand_id
1 'polypeptide(L)'
;MGEHLMKHGDGVKDVAFQVEDCDFLVKKAKERGAVIVKEPWIEQDSGGKVKYAVIQTYGDTTHTFVEYMGPYKGLFLPGYKEPMFRDPLLAKLPPGHLNFIDHVVGNQPDDKMVPVSDWYQKCLMFHRFWSIDDKQIHTEYSALRSIVVTNYEETIKMPINEPAMGKKKSQIQEYIDYNGGPGVQHIALNTSNIIQAIVNLRARGMEFLSAPDSYYETLRQNLKTAKIKVKEDLKTLQELKILVDYDDKGYLLQIFTKPVQDRPTLFLEVIQRNNHFVSLFIHL
;
A
#
# COMPACT_ATOMS: atom_id res chain seq x y z
N MET A 1 22.52 -3.44 6.02
CA MET A 1 21.98 -3.76 4.69
C MET A 1 22.13 -5.25 4.35
N GLY A 2 23.30 -5.86 4.59
CA GLY A 2 23.50 -7.30 4.38
C GLY A 2 22.50 -8.21 5.11
N GLU A 3 22.28 -8.02 6.40
CA GLU A 3 21.33 -8.85 7.18
C GLU A 3 19.88 -8.73 6.71
N HIS A 4 19.43 -7.51 6.36
CA HIS A 4 18.09 -7.29 5.82
C HIS A 4 17.89 -8.02 4.50
N LEU A 5 18.84 -7.90 3.57
CA LEU A 5 18.78 -8.56 2.28
C LEU A 5 18.79 -10.09 2.43
N MET A 6 19.63 -10.62 3.33
CA MET A 6 19.69 -12.06 3.59
C MET A 6 18.36 -12.59 4.13
N LYS A 7 17.73 -11.86 5.06
CA LYS A 7 16.48 -12.24 5.69
C LYS A 7 15.29 -12.10 4.74
N HIS A 8 15.10 -10.93 4.14
CA HIS A 8 13.87 -10.57 3.43
C HIS A 8 13.95 -10.77 1.91
N GLY A 9 15.15 -10.78 1.33
CA GLY A 9 15.32 -10.51 -0.10
C GLY A 9 15.15 -9.01 -0.39
N ASP A 10 14.80 -8.68 -1.64
CA ASP A 10 14.47 -7.31 -1.99
C ASP A 10 13.11 -6.94 -1.36
N GLY A 11 12.96 -5.74 -0.85
CA GLY A 11 11.73 -5.38 -0.15
C GLY A 11 11.75 -3.98 0.42
N VAL A 12 10.59 -3.57 0.94
CA VAL A 12 10.43 -2.24 1.54
C VAL A 12 11.14 -2.22 2.89
N LYS A 13 12.04 -1.23 3.06
CA LYS A 13 12.70 -0.97 4.33
C LYS A 13 12.04 0.16 5.13
N ASP A 14 11.58 1.19 4.42
CA ASP A 14 11.05 2.41 5.02
C ASP A 14 9.83 2.91 4.24
N VAL A 15 8.83 3.42 4.96
CA VAL A 15 7.70 4.16 4.38
C VAL A 15 7.75 5.58 4.93
N ALA A 16 8.22 6.52 4.12
CA ALA A 16 8.41 7.90 4.55
C ALA A 16 7.11 8.71 4.52
N PHE A 17 6.92 9.59 5.50
CA PHE A 17 5.79 10.51 5.57
C PHE A 17 6.27 11.95 5.50
N GLN A 18 5.67 12.73 4.60
CA GLN A 18 5.77 14.18 4.68
C GLN A 18 4.95 14.66 5.87
N VAL A 19 5.54 15.45 6.76
CA VAL A 19 4.91 15.90 8.01
C VAL A 19 5.10 17.40 8.26
N GLU A 20 4.26 17.93 9.15
CA GLU A 20 4.42 19.23 9.78
C GLU A 20 4.75 19.02 11.27
N ASP A 21 5.69 19.81 11.80
CA ASP A 21 6.16 19.73 13.20
C ASP A 21 6.73 18.34 13.56
N CYS A 22 7.84 17.97 12.90
CA CYS A 22 8.52 16.69 13.13
C CYS A 22 8.98 16.54 14.59
N ASP A 23 9.39 17.62 15.25
CA ASP A 23 9.83 17.61 16.64
C ASP A 23 8.69 17.23 17.59
N PHE A 24 7.48 17.79 17.39
CA PHE A 24 6.29 17.41 18.15
C PHE A 24 5.94 15.93 17.94
N LEU A 25 5.92 15.46 16.68
CA LEU A 25 5.59 14.07 16.37
C LEU A 25 6.56 13.09 17.02
N VAL A 26 7.87 13.35 16.93
CA VAL A 26 8.89 12.50 17.58
C VAL A 26 8.75 12.52 19.09
N LYS A 27 8.59 13.71 19.69
CA LYS A 27 8.40 13.84 21.14
C LYS A 27 7.18 13.04 21.60
N LYS A 28 6.04 13.18 20.93
CA LYS A 28 4.80 12.47 21.28
C LYS A 28 4.92 10.97 21.06
N ALA A 29 5.52 10.53 19.96
CA ALA A 29 5.77 9.12 19.69
C ALA A 29 6.65 8.51 20.78
N LYS A 30 7.74 9.19 21.17
CA LYS A 30 8.66 8.76 22.24
C LYS A 30 7.98 8.68 23.61
N GLU A 31 7.24 9.71 24.01
CA GLU A 31 6.44 9.73 25.25
C GLU A 31 5.46 8.55 25.32
N ARG A 32 5.00 8.06 24.16
CA ARG A 32 4.03 6.97 24.05
C ARG A 32 4.66 5.60 23.77
N GLY A 33 5.98 5.51 23.76
CA GLY A 33 6.74 4.27 23.70
C GLY A 33 7.19 3.83 22.31
N ALA A 34 7.15 4.71 21.31
CA ALA A 34 7.80 4.44 20.03
C ALA A 34 9.33 4.40 20.20
N VAL A 35 9.98 3.50 19.47
CA VAL A 35 11.44 3.45 19.39
C VAL A 35 11.91 4.44 18.33
N ILE A 36 12.68 5.44 18.75
CA ILE A 36 13.29 6.41 17.86
C ILE A 36 14.61 5.83 17.35
N VAL A 37 14.66 5.50 16.07
CA VAL A 37 15.85 4.91 15.40
C VAL A 37 16.88 6.00 15.16
N LYS A 38 16.43 7.21 14.79
CA LYS A 38 17.29 8.39 14.63
C LYS A 38 16.53 9.65 15.07
N GLU A 39 17.07 10.34 16.07
CA GLU A 39 16.56 11.61 16.59
C GLU A 39 16.56 12.69 15.49
N PRO A 40 15.72 13.75 15.61
CA PRO A 40 15.57 14.75 14.56
C PRO A 40 16.90 15.37 14.12
N TRP A 41 17.12 15.46 12.81
CA TRP A 41 18.28 16.14 12.22
C TRP A 41 17.89 16.92 10.99
N ILE A 42 18.71 17.90 10.61
CA ILE A 42 18.47 18.75 9.44
C ILE A 42 19.57 18.50 8.43
N GLU A 43 19.18 18.35 7.17
CA GLU A 43 20.09 18.41 6.03
C GLU A 43 19.76 19.65 5.17
N GLN A 44 20.78 20.17 4.50
CA GLN A 44 20.67 21.38 3.72
C GLN A 44 21.50 21.28 2.44
N ASP A 45 20.95 21.79 1.35
CA ASP A 45 21.66 22.08 0.12
C ASP A 45 21.20 23.42 -0.49
N SER A 46 21.52 23.67 -1.76
CA SER A 46 21.10 24.88 -2.48
C SER A 46 19.58 24.99 -2.69
N GLY A 47 18.84 23.87 -2.60
CA GLY A 47 17.40 23.80 -2.73
C GLY A 47 16.65 24.20 -1.46
N GLY A 48 17.30 24.15 -0.29
CA GLY A 48 16.72 24.54 0.99
C GLY A 48 17.10 23.59 2.13
N LYS A 49 16.29 23.55 3.18
CA LYS A 49 16.49 22.73 4.39
C LYS A 49 15.37 21.71 4.54
N VAL A 50 15.72 20.48 4.90
CA VAL A 50 14.77 19.41 5.21
C VAL A 50 15.14 18.81 6.56
N LYS A 51 14.17 18.70 7.45
CA LYS A 51 14.31 18.01 8.73
C LYS A 51 13.77 16.59 8.60
N TYR A 52 14.46 15.67 9.26
CA TYR A 52 14.12 14.26 9.27
C TYR A 52 14.10 13.70 10.67
N ALA A 53 13.38 12.61 10.85
CA ALA A 53 13.53 11.70 11.98
C ALA A 53 13.18 10.28 11.52
N VAL A 54 13.69 9.24 12.20
CA VAL A 54 13.35 7.85 11.88
C VAL A 54 12.82 7.14 13.10
N ILE A 55 11.68 6.48 12.95
CA ILE A 55 11.05 5.67 14.01
C ILE A 55 10.82 4.23 13.54
N GLN A 56 10.86 3.30 14.48
CA GLN A 56 10.61 1.88 14.23
C GLN A 56 9.11 1.58 14.28
N THR A 57 8.60 0.81 13.32
CA THR A 57 7.25 0.23 13.36
C THR A 57 7.34 -1.30 13.40
N TYR A 58 6.45 -2.04 12.73
CA TYR A 58 6.45 -3.49 12.67
C TYR A 58 7.67 -4.09 11.96
N GLY A 59 8.09 -5.27 12.44
CA GLY A 59 9.21 -6.03 11.87
C GLY A 59 10.48 -5.18 11.82
N ASP A 60 11.14 -5.19 10.66
CA ASP A 60 12.30 -4.35 10.39
C ASP A 60 11.93 -3.08 9.59
N THR A 61 10.64 -2.76 9.46
CA THR A 61 10.16 -1.58 8.69
C THR A 61 10.25 -0.31 9.55
N THR A 62 10.75 0.78 8.96
CA THR A 62 10.79 2.10 9.62
C THR A 62 9.85 3.10 8.96
N HIS A 63 9.58 4.20 9.67
CA HIS A 63 9.04 5.41 9.06
C HIS A 63 10.06 6.53 9.18
N THR A 64 10.38 7.16 8.05
CA THR A 64 11.11 8.41 8.02
C THR A 64 10.13 9.58 7.94
N PHE A 65 10.16 10.46 8.92
CA PHE A 65 9.47 11.75 8.83
C PHE A 65 10.30 12.71 7.99
N VAL A 66 9.64 13.45 7.11
CA VAL A 66 10.24 14.43 6.20
C VAL A 66 9.50 15.75 6.34
N GLU A 67 10.12 16.74 6.97
CA GLU A 67 9.58 18.09 7.15
C GLU A 67 10.39 19.09 6.32
N TYR A 68 9.75 19.70 5.32
CA TYR A 68 10.37 20.79 4.55
C TYR A 68 10.36 22.08 5.38
N MET A 69 11.54 22.63 5.69
CA MET A 69 11.67 23.84 6.52
C MET A 69 11.53 25.11 5.66
N GLY A 70 10.36 25.26 5.03
CA GLY A 70 10.05 26.25 4.00
C GLY A 70 10.03 25.65 2.59
N PRO A 71 9.80 26.47 1.54
CA PRO A 71 9.75 25.98 0.17
C PRO A 71 11.10 25.38 -0.26
N TYR A 72 11.15 24.05 -0.37
CA TYR A 72 12.31 23.34 -0.89
C TYR A 72 12.23 23.24 -2.42
N LYS A 73 13.28 23.70 -3.10
CA LYS A 73 13.35 23.81 -4.58
C LYS A 73 14.28 22.77 -5.23
N GLY A 74 14.83 21.86 -4.44
CA GLY A 74 15.65 20.77 -4.96
C GLY A 74 14.79 19.74 -5.72
N LEU A 75 15.43 18.90 -6.53
CA LEU A 75 14.76 17.89 -7.36
C LEU A 75 14.04 16.82 -6.52
N PHE A 76 14.62 16.46 -5.37
CA PHE A 76 14.06 15.47 -4.46
C PHE A 76 14.38 15.87 -3.00
N LEU A 77 15.52 15.44 -2.47
CA LEU A 77 15.99 15.71 -1.12
C LEU A 77 17.48 16.08 -1.14
N PRO A 78 18.02 16.74 -0.08
CA PRO A 78 19.44 17.03 0.02
C PRO A 78 20.32 15.81 -0.22
N GLY A 79 21.43 16.01 -0.93
CA GLY A 79 22.39 14.95 -1.24
C GLY A 79 22.07 14.12 -2.49
N TYR A 80 20.86 14.22 -3.04
CA TYR A 80 20.51 13.57 -4.32
C TYR A 80 20.76 14.52 -5.50
N LYS A 81 21.23 13.96 -6.62
CA LYS A 81 21.56 14.70 -7.86
C LYS A 81 20.77 14.16 -9.03
N GLU A 82 20.81 14.87 -10.16
CA GLU A 82 20.23 14.36 -11.41
C GLU A 82 20.76 12.96 -11.75
N PRO A 83 19.91 12.07 -12.32
CA PRO A 83 20.34 10.75 -12.76
C PRO A 83 21.53 10.86 -13.72
N MET A 84 22.57 10.05 -13.47
CA MET A 84 23.76 10.00 -14.34
C MET A 84 23.45 9.44 -15.73
N PHE A 85 22.36 8.67 -15.85
CA PHE A 85 21.93 8.04 -17.09
C PHE A 85 20.41 8.23 -17.25
N ARG A 86 20.01 8.68 -18.44
CA ARG A 86 18.60 8.76 -18.87
C ARG A 86 18.40 7.71 -19.96
N ASP A 87 17.72 6.63 -19.62
CA ASP A 87 17.49 5.53 -20.56
C ASP A 87 16.58 5.99 -21.73
N PRO A 88 17.09 6.00 -22.99
CA PRO A 88 16.32 6.44 -24.14
C PRO A 88 15.14 5.52 -24.49
N LEU A 89 15.09 4.29 -23.95
CA LEU A 89 13.96 3.39 -24.14
C LEU A 89 12.71 3.90 -23.41
N LEU A 90 12.85 4.49 -22.22
CA LEU A 90 11.72 4.90 -21.39
C LEU A 90 10.78 5.88 -22.09
N ALA A 91 11.33 6.81 -22.88
CA ALA A 91 10.57 7.78 -23.66
C ALA A 91 9.78 7.15 -24.83
N LYS A 92 10.12 5.92 -25.23
CA LYS A 92 9.46 5.17 -26.32
C LYS A 92 8.37 4.22 -25.80
N LEU A 93 8.32 3.96 -24.50
CA LEU A 93 7.36 3.05 -23.89
C LEU A 93 6.05 3.77 -23.57
N PRO A 94 4.88 3.12 -23.69
CA PRO A 94 3.57 3.75 -23.43
C PRO A 94 3.45 4.15 -21.95
N PRO A 95 3.00 5.36 -21.57
CA PRO A 95 3.06 5.84 -20.18
C PRO A 95 2.24 4.97 -19.21
N GLY A 96 2.72 4.78 -17.97
CA GLY A 96 2.04 3.91 -16.99
C GLY A 96 0.75 4.48 -16.41
N HIS A 97 0.52 5.79 -16.50
CA HIS A 97 -0.65 6.50 -15.94
C HIS A 97 -0.87 6.28 -14.44
N LEU A 98 0.22 6.21 -13.66
CA LEU A 98 0.18 6.09 -12.20
C LEU A 98 0.43 7.46 -11.59
N ASN A 99 -0.33 7.81 -10.55
CA ASN A 99 -0.36 9.16 -9.97
C ASN A 99 0.41 9.24 -8.65
N PHE A 100 -0.08 8.57 -7.61
CA PHE A 100 0.45 8.63 -6.25
C PHE A 100 0.19 7.31 -5.52
N ILE A 101 0.81 7.11 -4.35
CA ILE A 101 0.57 5.94 -3.49
C ILE A 101 -0.78 6.12 -2.78
N ASP A 102 -1.74 5.24 -3.06
CA ASP A 102 -3.07 5.26 -2.43
C ASP A 102 -3.03 4.71 -1.00
N HIS A 103 -2.33 3.59 -0.82
CA HIS A 103 -2.15 2.94 0.49
C HIS A 103 -0.98 1.94 0.46
N VAL A 104 -0.50 1.54 1.65
CA VAL A 104 0.56 0.54 1.82
C VAL A 104 0.17 -0.48 2.87
N VAL A 105 0.28 -1.77 2.55
CA VAL A 105 -0.22 -2.86 3.40
C VAL A 105 0.89 -3.57 4.13
N GLY A 106 0.76 -3.69 5.46
CA GLY A 106 1.72 -4.38 6.33
C GLY A 106 1.18 -5.72 6.82
N ASN A 107 1.79 -6.83 6.42
CA ASN A 107 1.45 -8.16 6.91
C ASN A 107 2.16 -8.47 8.23
N GLN A 108 1.40 -9.04 9.16
CA GLN A 108 1.85 -9.38 10.51
C GLN A 108 1.71 -10.89 10.77
N PRO A 109 2.54 -11.46 11.66
CA PRO A 109 2.32 -12.79 12.23
C PRO A 109 0.98 -12.89 12.96
N ASP A 110 0.59 -14.11 13.30
CA ASP A 110 -0.64 -14.36 14.06
C ASP A 110 -0.68 -13.58 15.39
N ASP A 111 -1.87 -13.07 15.73
CA ASP A 111 -2.17 -12.20 16.87
C ASP A 111 -1.28 -10.93 16.99
N LYS A 112 -0.76 -10.42 15.86
CA LYS A 112 0.06 -9.18 15.82
C LYS A 112 -0.61 -8.01 15.11
N MET A 113 -1.76 -8.19 14.44
CA MET A 113 -2.49 -7.08 13.81
C MET A 113 -2.91 -6.02 14.82
N VAL A 114 -3.57 -6.44 15.92
CA VAL A 114 -4.09 -5.51 16.91
C VAL A 114 -2.97 -4.70 17.59
N PRO A 115 -1.90 -5.32 18.16
CA PRO A 115 -0.80 -4.57 18.73
C PRO A 115 -0.15 -3.56 17.79
N VAL A 116 0.00 -3.92 16.50
CA VAL A 116 0.59 -3.02 15.49
C VAL A 116 -0.37 -1.88 15.16
N SER A 117 -1.65 -2.16 14.93
CA SER A 117 -2.65 -1.10 14.69
C SER A 117 -2.78 -0.14 15.88
N ASP A 118 -2.69 -0.65 17.11
CA ASP A 118 -2.70 0.15 18.34
C ASP A 118 -1.43 0.98 18.48
N TRP A 119 -0.29 0.51 17.99
CA TRP A 119 0.94 1.30 17.93
C TRP A 119 0.76 2.56 17.06
N TYR A 120 0.11 2.47 15.89
CA TYR A 120 -0.16 3.66 15.06
C TYR A 120 -1.09 4.64 15.77
N GLN A 121 -2.18 4.14 16.36
CA GLN A 121 -3.13 5.00 17.09
C GLN A 121 -2.46 5.69 18.27
N LYS A 122 -1.72 4.93 19.06
CA LYS A 122 -1.05 5.42 20.26
C LYS A 122 0.10 6.36 19.89
N CYS A 123 1.08 5.90 19.14
CA CYS A 123 2.32 6.64 18.91
C CYS A 123 2.16 7.77 17.89
N LEU A 124 1.33 7.59 16.86
CA LEU A 124 1.20 8.53 15.74
C LEU A 124 -0.15 9.27 15.69
N MET A 125 -1.05 9.02 16.65
CA MET A 125 -2.39 9.66 16.69
C MET A 125 -3.25 9.34 15.46
N PHE A 126 -2.98 8.21 14.81
CA PHE A 126 -3.87 7.69 13.78
C PHE A 126 -5.17 7.20 14.41
N HIS A 127 -6.21 6.99 13.61
CA HIS A 127 -7.43 6.32 14.03
C HIS A 127 -7.68 5.06 13.21
N ARG A 128 -8.46 4.13 13.77
CA ARG A 128 -9.00 3.00 12.99
C ARG A 128 -10.02 3.56 12.01
N PHE A 129 -9.75 3.37 10.74
CA PHE A 129 -10.63 3.80 9.66
C PHE A 129 -11.68 2.75 9.35
N TRP A 130 -11.24 1.49 9.30
CA TRP A 130 -12.04 0.37 8.88
C TRP A 130 -11.42 -0.94 9.36
N SER A 131 -12.22 -1.98 9.50
CA SER A 131 -11.75 -3.32 9.88
C SER A 131 -12.58 -4.39 9.21
N ILE A 132 -11.91 -5.48 8.85
CA ILE A 132 -12.54 -6.71 8.37
C ILE A 132 -12.14 -7.86 9.28
N ASP A 133 -13.14 -8.66 9.63
CA ASP A 133 -12.95 -9.94 10.28
C ASP A 133 -12.98 -11.10 9.26
N ASP A 134 -12.63 -12.29 9.74
CA ASP A 134 -12.59 -13.53 8.96
C ASP A 134 -13.97 -13.99 8.44
N LYS A 135 -15.06 -13.44 8.99
CA LYS A 135 -16.42 -13.71 8.50
C LYS A 135 -16.72 -12.92 7.22
N GLN A 136 -16.02 -11.82 6.97
CA GLN A 136 -16.21 -10.94 5.82
C GLN A 136 -15.25 -11.23 4.66
N ILE A 137 -13.99 -11.63 4.92
CA ILE A 137 -13.05 -12.08 3.87
C ILE A 137 -12.56 -13.49 4.19
N HIS A 138 -13.19 -14.47 3.53
CA HIS A 138 -12.73 -15.84 3.48
C HIS A 138 -13.00 -16.43 2.09
N THR A 139 -12.04 -17.20 1.58
CA THR A 139 -12.34 -18.21 0.57
C THR A 139 -12.78 -19.49 1.27
N GLU A 140 -13.23 -20.49 0.51
CA GLU A 140 -13.50 -21.83 1.07
C GLU A 140 -12.27 -22.44 1.78
N TYR A 141 -11.07 -21.90 1.52
CA TYR A 141 -9.79 -22.47 1.96
C TYR A 141 -9.00 -21.58 2.92
N SER A 142 -9.11 -20.25 2.87
CA SER A 142 -8.28 -19.34 3.69
C SER A 142 -9.01 -18.04 4.03
N ALA A 143 -8.72 -17.49 5.20
CA ALA A 143 -9.22 -16.19 5.63
C ALA A 143 -8.06 -15.25 6.04
N LEU A 144 -8.38 -13.97 6.21
CA LEU A 144 -7.50 -12.98 6.83
C LEU A 144 -8.32 -12.01 7.67
N ARG A 145 -7.66 -11.34 8.62
CA ARG A 145 -8.21 -10.20 9.35
C ARG A 145 -7.41 -8.96 8.96
N SER A 146 -8.08 -7.81 8.91
CA SER A 146 -7.43 -6.55 8.56
C SER A 146 -7.96 -5.39 9.42
N ILE A 147 -7.06 -4.54 9.90
CA ILE A 147 -7.38 -3.23 10.48
C ILE A 147 -6.67 -2.18 9.65
N VAL A 148 -7.43 -1.22 9.15
CA VAL A 148 -6.90 -0.05 8.45
C VAL A 148 -6.73 1.07 9.45
N VAL A 149 -5.50 1.55 9.58
CA VAL A 149 -5.20 2.77 10.33
C VAL A 149 -4.93 3.93 9.37
N THR A 150 -5.35 5.13 9.76
CA THR A 150 -5.20 6.33 8.95
C THR A 150 -4.88 7.56 9.80
N ASN A 151 -4.19 8.56 9.25
CA ASN A 151 -4.05 9.86 9.91
C ASN A 151 -5.40 10.60 9.98
N TYR A 152 -5.44 11.67 10.78
CA TYR A 152 -6.66 12.44 11.04
C TYR A 152 -7.39 12.92 9.77
N GLU A 153 -6.64 13.42 8.78
CA GLU A 153 -7.16 13.91 7.50
C GLU A 153 -7.46 12.79 6.49
N GLU A 154 -7.20 11.54 6.87
CA GLU A 154 -7.43 10.34 6.07
C GLU A 154 -6.67 10.28 4.74
N THR A 155 -5.51 10.94 4.66
CA THR A 155 -4.65 11.00 3.47
C THR A 155 -3.59 9.89 3.42
N ILE A 156 -3.25 9.27 4.55
CA ILE A 156 -2.31 8.16 4.68
C ILE A 156 -3.08 6.94 5.18
N LYS A 157 -3.21 5.90 4.36
CA LYS A 157 -3.93 4.67 4.72
C LYS A 157 -2.98 3.48 4.79
N MET A 158 -3.00 2.78 5.93
CA MET A 158 -2.15 1.61 6.17
C MET A 158 -3.00 0.42 6.65
N PRO A 159 -3.44 -0.47 5.75
CA PRO A 159 -3.98 -1.76 6.15
C PRO A 159 -2.94 -2.63 6.85
N ILE A 160 -3.30 -3.16 8.01
CA ILE A 160 -2.49 -4.07 8.80
C ILE A 160 -3.22 -5.41 8.83
N ASN A 161 -2.60 -6.46 8.29
CA ASN A 161 -3.22 -7.77 8.14
C ASN A 161 -2.57 -8.80 9.08
N GLU A 162 -3.34 -9.79 9.51
CA GLU A 162 -2.83 -11.02 10.12
C GLU A 162 -3.52 -12.25 9.53
N PRO A 163 -2.92 -13.45 9.61
CA PRO A 163 -3.58 -14.67 9.20
C PRO A 163 -4.87 -14.90 10.01
N ALA A 164 -5.81 -15.61 9.39
CA ALA A 164 -6.97 -16.17 10.08
C ALA A 164 -7.11 -17.66 9.73
N MET A 165 -7.78 -18.40 10.61
CA MET A 165 -7.93 -19.85 10.50
C MET A 165 -8.73 -20.22 9.26
N GLY A 166 -8.24 -21.22 8.51
CA GLY A 166 -8.89 -21.77 7.32
C GLY A 166 -8.45 -23.21 7.05
N LYS A 167 -9.08 -23.89 6.09
CA LYS A 167 -8.73 -25.27 5.70
C LYS A 167 -7.29 -25.39 5.16
N LYS A 168 -6.75 -24.30 4.60
CA LYS A 168 -5.38 -24.17 4.08
C LYS A 168 -4.68 -22.98 4.74
N LYS A 169 -3.36 -23.00 4.65
CA LYS A 169 -2.49 -21.91 5.12
C LYS A 169 -2.90 -20.57 4.48
N SER A 170 -3.05 -19.54 5.30
CA SER A 170 -3.36 -18.19 4.83
C SER A 170 -2.21 -17.62 4.00
N GLN A 171 -2.53 -16.87 2.94
CA GLN A 171 -1.55 -16.12 2.14
C GLN A 171 -0.71 -15.16 3.00
N ILE A 172 -1.27 -14.66 4.12
CA ILE A 172 -0.54 -13.81 5.06
C ILE A 172 0.57 -14.62 5.74
N GLN A 173 0.29 -15.86 6.15
CA GLN A 173 1.31 -16.73 6.74
C GLN A 173 2.37 -17.14 5.70
N GLU A 174 1.99 -17.36 4.44
CA GLU A 174 2.97 -17.58 3.38
C GLU A 174 3.93 -16.39 3.23
N TYR A 175 3.41 -15.17 3.17
CA TYR A 175 4.23 -13.96 3.18
C TYR A 175 5.22 -13.96 4.36
N ILE A 176 4.74 -14.21 5.59
CA ILE A 176 5.58 -14.18 6.80
C ILE A 176 6.72 -15.20 6.73
N ASP A 177 6.44 -16.39 6.22
CA ASP A 177 7.43 -17.46 6.10
C ASP A 177 8.56 -17.10 5.12
N TYR A 178 8.22 -16.50 3.96
CA TYR A 178 9.22 -16.13 2.94
C TYR A 178 9.90 -14.79 3.20
N ASN A 179 9.21 -13.86 3.87
CA ASN A 179 9.79 -12.60 4.31
C ASN A 179 10.63 -12.78 5.58
N GLY A 180 10.45 -13.86 6.34
CA GLY A 180 11.13 -14.08 7.61
C GLY A 180 10.62 -13.19 8.74
N GLY A 181 9.37 -12.71 8.67
CA GLY A 181 8.75 -11.83 9.66
C GLY A 181 7.79 -10.79 9.07
N PRO A 182 7.28 -9.85 9.89
CA PRO A 182 6.39 -8.79 9.43
C PRO A 182 7.05 -7.86 8.41
N GLY A 183 6.26 -7.29 7.51
CA GLY A 183 6.74 -6.32 6.51
C GLY A 183 5.65 -5.87 5.54
N VAL A 184 6.01 -5.02 4.59
CA VAL A 184 5.09 -4.52 3.56
C VAL A 184 4.81 -5.59 2.51
N GLN A 185 3.54 -5.94 2.37
CA GLN A 185 3.06 -6.89 1.36
C GLN A 185 2.83 -6.22 0.01
N HIS A 186 2.14 -5.09 -0.02
CA HIS A 186 1.90 -4.39 -1.27
C HIS A 186 1.78 -2.89 -1.12
N ILE A 187 2.00 -2.22 -2.25
CA ILE A 187 1.88 -0.78 -2.42
C ILE A 187 0.85 -0.55 -3.53
N ALA A 188 -0.22 0.17 -3.21
CA ALA A 188 -1.25 0.52 -4.17
C ALA A 188 -0.97 1.86 -4.82
N LEU A 189 -1.05 1.89 -6.15
CA LEU A 189 -0.75 3.04 -6.97
C LEU A 189 -2.04 3.53 -7.63
N ASN A 190 -2.43 4.76 -7.30
CA ASN A 190 -3.62 5.40 -7.84
C ASN A 190 -3.48 5.67 -9.35
N THR A 191 -4.58 5.53 -10.09
CA THR A 191 -4.73 6.00 -11.46
C THR A 191 -6.10 6.61 -11.69
N SER A 192 -6.21 7.50 -12.67
CA SER A 192 -7.48 8.07 -13.13
C SER A 192 -8.05 7.38 -14.38
N ASN A 193 -7.30 6.42 -14.96
CA ASN A 193 -7.74 5.60 -16.08
C ASN A 193 -7.09 4.23 -16.02
N ILE A 194 -7.70 3.34 -15.22
CA ILE A 194 -7.17 2.01 -14.95
C ILE A 194 -7.13 1.14 -16.20
N ILE A 195 -8.10 1.26 -17.11
CA ILE A 195 -8.10 0.49 -18.38
C ILE A 195 -6.81 0.80 -19.16
N GLN A 196 -6.51 2.08 -19.37
CA GLN A 196 -5.31 2.46 -20.11
C GLN A 196 -4.02 2.13 -19.34
N ALA A 197 -4.02 2.30 -18.01
CA ALA A 197 -2.88 1.94 -17.18
C ALA A 197 -2.55 0.44 -17.31
N ILE A 198 -3.54 -0.45 -17.19
CA ILE A 198 -3.33 -1.90 -17.28
C ILE A 198 -2.92 -2.33 -18.69
N VAL A 199 -3.53 -1.76 -19.74
CA VAL A 199 -3.09 -2.00 -21.13
C VAL A 199 -1.61 -1.65 -21.30
N ASN A 200 -1.20 -0.47 -20.84
CA ASN A 200 0.18 0.01 -21.01
C ASN A 200 1.17 -0.78 -20.16
N LEU A 201 0.81 -1.13 -18.92
CA LEU A 201 1.65 -1.93 -18.04
C LEU A 201 1.85 -3.36 -18.59
N ARG A 202 0.79 -4.00 -19.12
CA ARG A 202 0.91 -5.30 -19.81
C ARG A 202 1.77 -5.20 -21.07
N ALA A 203 1.63 -4.12 -21.85
CA ALA A 203 2.48 -3.88 -23.03
C ALA A 203 3.96 -3.69 -22.67
N ARG A 204 4.26 -3.24 -21.45
CA ARG A 204 5.61 -3.18 -20.87
C ARG A 204 6.09 -4.49 -20.26
N GLY A 205 5.27 -5.55 -20.28
CA GLY A 205 5.60 -6.87 -19.74
C GLY A 205 5.20 -7.10 -18.28
N MET A 206 4.45 -6.19 -17.65
CA MET A 206 3.97 -6.40 -16.27
C MET A 206 2.93 -7.53 -16.23
N GLU A 207 3.12 -8.46 -15.30
CA GLU A 207 2.20 -9.57 -15.07
C GLU A 207 1.26 -9.27 -13.89
N PHE A 208 0.01 -9.71 -14.03
CA PHE A 208 -1.05 -9.50 -13.04
C PHE A 208 -1.69 -10.83 -12.65
N LEU A 209 -2.26 -10.86 -11.45
CA LEU A 209 -3.14 -11.94 -11.03
C LEU A 209 -4.41 -11.95 -11.89
N SER A 210 -5.08 -13.11 -11.92
CA SER A 210 -6.30 -13.31 -12.71
C SER A 210 -7.43 -13.81 -11.83
N ALA A 211 -8.61 -13.19 -11.96
CA ALA A 211 -9.85 -13.73 -11.44
C ALA A 211 -10.52 -14.68 -12.44
N PRO A 212 -11.31 -15.67 -11.96
CA PRO A 212 -12.09 -16.54 -12.83
C PRO A 212 -13.23 -15.77 -13.51
N ASP A 213 -13.67 -16.23 -14.69
CA ASP A 213 -14.75 -15.54 -15.44
C ASP A 213 -16.09 -15.53 -14.68
N SER A 214 -16.33 -16.53 -13.83
CA SER A 214 -17.51 -16.61 -12.95
C SER A 214 -17.64 -15.41 -11.99
N TYR A 215 -16.53 -14.77 -11.60
CA TYR A 215 -16.57 -13.54 -10.81
C TYR A 215 -17.33 -12.43 -11.56
N TYR A 216 -17.06 -12.26 -12.85
CA TYR A 216 -17.69 -11.22 -13.67
C TYR A 216 -19.15 -11.53 -14.01
N GLU A 217 -19.52 -12.81 -14.04
CA GLU A 217 -20.91 -13.22 -14.16
C GLU A 217 -21.71 -12.78 -12.92
N THR A 218 -21.19 -13.10 -11.73
CA THR A 218 -21.77 -12.68 -10.45
C THR A 218 -21.81 -11.16 -10.31
N LEU A 219 -20.71 -10.46 -10.63
CA LEU A 219 -20.64 -9.01 -10.60
C LEU A 219 -21.74 -8.36 -11.46
N ARG A 220 -21.98 -8.88 -12.67
CA ARG A 220 -23.05 -8.39 -13.55
C ARG A 220 -24.44 -8.60 -12.96
N GLN A 221 -24.67 -9.67 -12.20
CA GLN A 221 -25.94 -9.87 -11.49
C GLN A 221 -26.09 -8.88 -10.34
N ASN A 222 -25.04 -8.72 -9.52
CA ASN A 222 -25.08 -7.83 -8.35
C ASN A 222 -25.24 -6.36 -8.75
N LEU A 223 -24.64 -5.94 -9.87
CA LEU A 223 -24.79 -4.57 -10.39
C LEU A 223 -26.19 -4.24 -10.91
N LYS A 224 -27.07 -5.23 -11.16
CA LYS A 224 -28.46 -4.96 -11.57
C LYS A 224 -29.28 -4.32 -10.44
N THR A 225 -28.93 -4.58 -9.19
CA THR A 225 -29.62 -4.06 -8.01
C THR A 225 -28.80 -3.03 -7.24
N ALA A 226 -27.56 -2.74 -7.68
CA ALA A 226 -26.70 -1.74 -7.06
C ALA A 226 -27.23 -0.32 -7.27
N LYS A 227 -27.03 0.56 -6.28
CA LYS A 227 -27.40 1.99 -6.37
C LYS A 227 -26.42 2.83 -7.19
N ILE A 228 -25.29 2.24 -7.57
CA ILE A 228 -24.25 2.88 -8.36
C ILE A 228 -24.24 2.33 -9.78
N LYS A 229 -23.56 3.06 -10.67
CA LYS A 229 -23.30 2.62 -12.04
C LYS A 229 -21.80 2.70 -12.30
N VAL A 230 -21.19 1.53 -12.54
CA VAL A 230 -19.82 1.44 -13.07
C VAL A 230 -19.81 2.04 -14.47
N LYS A 231 -18.88 2.98 -14.72
CA LYS A 231 -18.85 3.75 -15.98
C LYS A 231 -18.08 3.03 -17.07
N GLU A 232 -17.07 2.27 -16.67
CA GLU A 232 -16.22 1.46 -17.52
C GLU A 232 -16.99 0.28 -18.12
N ASP A 233 -16.60 -0.13 -19.32
CA ASP A 233 -17.19 -1.29 -19.98
C ASP A 233 -16.84 -2.59 -19.22
N LEU A 234 -17.85 -3.28 -18.69
CA LEU A 234 -17.66 -4.49 -17.88
C LEU A 234 -17.00 -5.63 -18.67
N LYS A 235 -17.16 -5.67 -20.00
CA LYS A 235 -16.46 -6.65 -20.83
C LYS A 235 -14.95 -6.35 -20.86
N THR A 236 -14.57 -5.09 -21.06
CA THR A 236 -13.18 -4.64 -20.98
C THR A 236 -12.57 -4.90 -19.60
N LEU A 237 -13.29 -4.64 -18.51
CA LEU A 237 -12.82 -4.95 -17.15
C LEU A 237 -12.54 -6.45 -16.99
N GLN A 238 -13.42 -7.31 -17.52
CA GLN A 238 -13.24 -8.77 -17.53
C GLN A 238 -12.04 -9.22 -18.36
N GLU A 239 -11.85 -8.66 -19.56
CA GLU A 239 -10.71 -8.97 -20.43
C GLU A 239 -9.39 -8.61 -19.76
N LEU A 240 -9.34 -7.48 -19.04
CA LEU A 240 -8.15 -7.00 -18.34
C LEU A 240 -7.96 -7.62 -16.95
N LYS A 241 -8.92 -8.41 -16.46
CA LYS A 241 -8.96 -9.01 -15.12
C LYS A 241 -8.98 -7.99 -13.99
N ILE A 242 -9.61 -6.83 -14.22
CA ILE A 242 -9.80 -5.78 -13.22
C ILE A 242 -11.00 -6.14 -12.36
N LEU A 243 -10.84 -6.03 -11.05
CA LEU A 243 -11.87 -6.31 -10.06
C LEU A 243 -12.63 -5.04 -9.70
N VAL A 244 -13.89 -5.18 -9.27
CA VAL A 244 -14.78 -4.08 -8.86
C VAL A 244 -15.30 -4.33 -7.44
N ASP A 245 -15.15 -3.35 -6.54
CA ASP A 245 -15.99 -3.23 -5.33
C ASP A 245 -16.88 -2.01 -5.42
N TYR A 246 -17.95 -1.99 -4.63
CA TYR A 246 -18.80 -0.83 -4.51
C TYR A 246 -19.58 -0.75 -3.21
N ASP A 247 -19.95 0.47 -2.85
CA ASP A 247 -20.97 0.75 -1.85
C ASP A 247 -22.13 1.54 -2.47
N ASP A 248 -23.01 2.07 -1.63
CA ASP A 248 -24.16 2.88 -2.07
C ASP A 248 -23.76 4.24 -2.69
N LYS A 249 -22.51 4.67 -2.55
CA LYS A 249 -22.04 6.03 -2.93
C LYS A 249 -21.07 6.02 -4.11
N GLY A 250 -20.31 4.96 -4.29
CA GLY A 250 -19.31 4.85 -5.33
C GLY A 250 -18.80 3.42 -5.53
N TYR A 251 -17.79 3.30 -6.40
CA TYR A 251 -17.10 2.04 -6.66
C TYR A 251 -15.59 2.25 -6.76
N LEU A 252 -14.85 1.16 -6.56
CA LEU A 252 -13.41 1.10 -6.76
C LEU A 252 -13.09 0.02 -7.79
N LEU A 253 -12.02 0.25 -8.54
CA LEU A 253 -11.44 -0.70 -9.48
C LEU A 253 -10.03 -1.04 -9.01
N GLN A 254 -9.69 -2.31 -8.91
CA GLN A 254 -8.35 -2.73 -8.48
C GLN A 254 -7.85 -3.95 -9.26
N ILE A 255 -6.54 -4.10 -9.31
CA ILE A 255 -5.86 -5.29 -9.83
C ILE A 255 -4.46 -5.39 -9.22
N PHE A 256 -4.04 -6.61 -8.92
CA PHE A 256 -2.76 -6.90 -8.30
C PHE A 256 -1.77 -7.47 -9.30
N THR A 257 -0.52 -7.02 -9.23
CA THR A 257 0.59 -7.64 -9.98
C THR A 257 0.88 -9.03 -9.42
N LYS A 258 1.62 -9.86 -10.16
CA LYS A 258 2.39 -10.94 -9.52
C LYS A 258 3.44 -10.33 -8.56
N PRO A 259 4.02 -11.12 -7.64
CA PRO A 259 5.18 -10.68 -6.86
C PRO A 259 6.27 -10.10 -7.78
N VAL A 260 6.89 -9.00 -7.35
CA VAL A 260 7.94 -8.31 -8.14
C VAL A 260 9.33 -8.95 -7.96
N GLN A 261 9.38 -10.08 -7.27
CA GLN A 261 10.53 -10.94 -7.07
C GLN A 261 10.06 -12.40 -6.92
N ASP A 262 11.00 -13.34 -6.95
CA ASP A 262 10.66 -14.78 -6.89
C ASP A 262 10.00 -15.19 -5.57
N ARG A 263 10.36 -14.54 -4.45
CA ARG A 263 9.72 -14.79 -3.16
C ARG A 263 8.28 -14.24 -3.20
N PRO A 264 7.26 -14.99 -2.76
CA PRO A 264 5.86 -14.56 -2.74
C PRO A 264 5.60 -13.53 -1.63
N THR A 265 6.19 -12.35 -1.78
CA THR A 265 6.25 -11.29 -0.76
C THR A 265 5.69 -9.99 -1.32
N LEU A 266 6.55 -9.07 -1.77
CA LEU A 266 6.11 -7.77 -2.28
C LEU A 266 5.44 -7.91 -3.66
N PHE A 267 4.24 -7.36 -3.79
CA PHE A 267 3.58 -7.09 -5.07
C PHE A 267 3.03 -5.65 -5.10
N LEU A 268 2.47 -5.24 -6.22
CA LEU A 268 1.89 -3.91 -6.39
C LEU A 268 0.40 -4.02 -6.72
N GLU A 269 -0.35 -2.98 -6.39
CA GLU A 269 -1.75 -2.82 -6.80
C GLU A 269 -1.88 -1.58 -7.68
N VAL A 270 -2.74 -1.64 -8.69
CA VAL A 270 -3.22 -0.45 -9.40
C VAL A 270 -4.67 -0.24 -9.02
N ILE A 271 -5.00 0.95 -8.52
CA ILE A 271 -6.33 1.27 -8.00
C ILE A 271 -6.89 2.55 -8.62
N GLN A 272 -8.18 2.54 -8.97
CA GLN A 272 -8.94 3.72 -9.36
C GLN A 272 -10.19 3.84 -8.49
N ARG A 273 -10.39 5.03 -7.91
CA ARG A 273 -11.54 5.33 -7.05
C ARG A 273 -12.55 6.22 -7.77
N ASN A 274 -13.82 5.84 -7.72
CA ASN A 274 -14.94 6.63 -8.22
C ASN A 274 -15.92 6.90 -7.07
N ASN A 275 -15.76 8.04 -6.38
CA ASN A 275 -16.57 8.43 -5.21
C ASN A 275 -16.60 7.38 -4.08
N HIS A 276 -15.56 6.54 -3.99
CA HIS A 276 -15.46 5.46 -3.02
C HIS A 276 -14.14 5.55 -2.25
N PHE A 277 -14.21 6.11 -1.04
CA PHE A 277 -13.04 6.41 -0.22
C PHE A 277 -12.97 5.58 1.07
N VAL A 278 -13.99 4.75 1.35
CA VAL A 278 -14.19 4.09 2.64
C VAL A 278 -13.61 2.67 2.69
N SER A 279 -13.68 1.89 1.61
CA SER A 279 -13.05 0.56 1.54
C SER A 279 -11.72 0.58 0.79
N LEU A 280 -10.86 -0.37 1.14
CA LEU A 280 -9.56 -0.65 0.51
C LEU A 280 -9.49 -2.03 -0.15
N PHE A 281 -10.41 -2.95 0.15
CA PHE A 281 -10.38 -4.32 -0.35
C PHE A 281 -11.68 -4.70 -1.04
N ILE A 282 -11.57 -5.55 -2.07
CA ILE A 282 -12.72 -6.25 -2.68
C ILE A 282 -13.03 -7.52 -1.90
N HIS A 283 -14.31 -7.72 -1.66
CA HIS A 283 -14.85 -9.00 -1.22
C HIS A 283 -14.91 -9.93 -2.45
N LEU A 284 -14.02 -10.93 -2.49
CA LEU A 284 -13.98 -11.96 -3.54
C LEU A 284 -14.77 -13.21 -3.14
#